data_AF-A0A2V5WW79-F1
#
_entry.id   AF-A0A2V5WW79-F1
#
_cell.length_a   1.000
_cell.length_b   1.000
_cell.length_c   1.000
_cell.angle_alpha   90.00
_cell.angle_beta   90.00
_cell.angle_gamma   90.00
#
_symmetry.space_group_name_H-M   'P 1'
#
loop_
_entity.id
_entity.type
_entity.pdbx_description
1 polymer ?
#
loop_
_entity_poly.entity_id
_entity_poly.type
_entity_poly.pdbx_seq_one_letter_code
_entity_poly.pdbx_strand_id
1 'polypeptide(L)'
;MICGVLRCGPGFSWALSGWLGLPVLISALAGEPLEPDRVATMIEALTRLGPEKVNANPKLNEALEKVLEATKGTPQFVELVRDFNVKDQDATLLELAIKNPNNSTGVEATRLILANRNFQLLTTSLAGTNAIKVAEALGNTGENGIVPLLEPMVADMKREGVLRKQAVRALAQAQEGAAALLKLAKEEKLPQDMKLMAGSELNNVRWAKIKTEAAQLLPLPRGQNSGPVPPISELVKMKGDAAKGAVIYRRDTVGCIKCHQVNGEGVDFGPNLSEIGTKLGKDALYEAILDPSAGVSFGYEAWQIELKNGDEAYGLIVSDTADEIAVKTQGGIVARYKKSDIAKREQQKLSIMPAGLQQTMSTQDLAHLVEYLSSLKTAGK
;
A
#
# COMPACT_ATOMS: atom_id res chain seq x y z
N MET A 1 42.85 26.39 43.59
CA MET A 1 42.40 26.33 45.00
C MET A 1 41.51 25.09 45.13
N ILE A 2 42.07 23.88 45.16
CA ILE A 2 42.55 23.10 46.33
C ILE A 2 41.46 22.86 47.39
N CYS A 3 40.78 21.71 47.24
CA CYS A 3 40.72 20.54 48.15
C CYS A 3 40.47 20.70 49.66
N GLY A 4 39.55 19.86 50.18
CA GLY A 4 39.63 19.24 51.52
C GLY A 4 38.29 19.24 52.30
N VAL A 5 37.87 18.24 53.09
CA VAL A 5 38.35 16.90 53.49
C VAL A 5 37.15 16.18 54.16
N LEU A 6 36.99 14.87 53.90
CA LEU A 6 36.17 13.92 54.68
C LEU A 6 36.89 13.50 55.98
N ARG A 7 36.17 13.32 57.12
CA ARG A 7 36.30 12.12 58.00
C ARG A 7 35.33 12.04 59.21
N CYS A 8 34.49 10.99 59.17
CA CYS A 8 34.13 9.94 60.14
C CYS A 8 33.97 10.12 61.67
N GLY A 9 32.79 9.68 62.17
CA GLY A 9 32.61 8.60 63.17
C GLY A 9 31.79 8.92 64.45
N PRO A 10 31.23 7.95 65.21
CA PRO A 10 30.57 6.69 64.81
C PRO A 10 29.27 6.32 65.61
N GLY A 11 28.43 5.44 65.03
CA GLY A 11 27.78 4.30 65.72
C GLY A 11 26.47 4.48 66.52
N PHE A 12 25.37 3.89 66.04
CA PHE A 12 24.67 2.75 66.68
C PHE A 12 23.44 2.34 65.85
N SER A 13 23.17 1.03 65.78
CA SER A 13 22.11 0.40 64.99
C SER A 13 21.07 -0.25 65.91
N TRP A 14 19.86 -0.42 65.36
CA TRP A 14 18.69 -1.23 65.78
C TRP A 14 17.73 -0.65 66.82
N ALA A 15 16.51 -0.30 66.37
CA ALA A 15 15.29 -0.89 66.92
C ALA A 15 14.09 -0.62 65.97
N LEU A 16 13.39 -1.71 65.62
CA LEU A 16 12.08 -1.71 64.98
C LEU A 16 11.03 -1.01 65.84
N SER A 17 10.06 -0.34 65.21
CA SER A 17 8.61 -0.55 65.39
C SER A 17 7.79 0.61 64.82
N GLY A 18 6.62 0.30 64.24
CA GLY A 18 5.49 1.24 64.24
C GLY A 18 5.06 1.85 62.90
N TRP A 19 4.38 1.05 62.09
CA TRP A 19 3.06 1.34 61.48
C TRP A 19 2.84 2.68 60.74
N LEU A 20 2.85 2.56 59.41
CA LEU A 20 1.79 2.96 58.44
C LEU A 20 1.02 4.28 58.69
N GLY A 21 1.31 5.28 57.85
CA GLY A 21 0.42 6.39 57.52
C GLY A 21 0.70 6.91 56.11
N LEU A 22 -0.29 6.71 55.21
CA LEU A 22 -0.60 7.32 53.89
C LEU A 22 0.51 7.98 53.04
N PRO A 23 0.52 7.79 51.69
CA PRO A 23 -0.64 8.19 50.86
C PRO A 23 -0.86 7.38 49.56
N VAL A 24 -2.08 6.91 49.30
CA VAL A 24 -2.58 6.77 47.91
C VAL A 24 -4.04 7.19 47.91
N LEU A 25 -4.30 8.38 47.40
CA LEU A 25 -5.64 8.91 47.22
C LEU A 25 -5.73 9.51 45.81
N ILE A 26 -5.47 8.68 44.79
CA ILE A 26 -5.96 8.87 43.41
C ILE A 26 -6.12 7.48 42.78
N SER A 27 -7.30 6.86 42.94
CA SER A 27 -7.90 5.93 41.98
C SER A 27 -9.21 5.40 42.56
N ALA A 28 -10.28 6.15 42.36
CA ALA A 28 -11.63 5.70 42.61
C ALA A 28 -12.52 6.29 41.52
N LEU A 29 -12.42 5.73 40.30
CA LEU A 29 -13.40 5.97 39.21
C LEU A 29 -13.36 4.89 38.10
N ALA A 30 -12.41 3.94 38.11
CA ALA A 30 -12.51 2.74 37.29
C ALA A 30 -12.96 1.58 38.19
N GLY A 31 -14.16 1.05 37.96
CA GLY A 31 -14.55 -0.24 38.55
C GLY A 31 -13.53 -1.32 38.17
N GLU A 32 -13.37 -2.34 39.01
CA GLU A 32 -12.46 -3.44 38.72
C GLU A 32 -12.78 -4.08 37.35
N PRO A 33 -11.75 -4.41 36.54
CA PRO A 33 -11.94 -5.11 35.27
C PRO A 33 -12.77 -6.38 35.46
N LEU A 34 -13.66 -6.68 34.51
CA LEU A 34 -14.44 -7.91 34.57
C LEU A 34 -13.53 -9.12 34.32
N GLU A 35 -13.61 -10.11 35.22
CA GLU A 35 -12.94 -11.40 35.04
C GLU A 35 -13.42 -12.11 33.75
N PRO A 36 -12.54 -12.80 32.99
CA PRO A 36 -12.87 -13.40 31.70
C PRO A 36 -14.09 -14.34 31.71
N ASP A 37 -14.21 -15.20 32.73
CA ASP A 37 -15.35 -16.13 32.86
C ASP A 37 -16.68 -15.40 33.09
N ARG A 38 -16.62 -14.25 33.78
CA ARG A 38 -17.77 -13.38 33.99
C ARG A 38 -18.18 -12.71 32.68
N VAL A 39 -17.23 -12.26 31.86
CA VAL A 39 -17.51 -11.68 30.54
C VAL A 39 -18.21 -12.71 29.65
N ALA A 40 -17.70 -13.93 29.55
CA ALA A 40 -18.33 -14.99 28.75
C ALA A 40 -19.76 -15.31 29.19
N THR A 41 -20.00 -15.41 30.50
CA THR A 41 -21.34 -15.65 31.06
C THR A 41 -22.29 -14.50 30.75
N MET A 42 -21.82 -13.26 30.85
CA MET A 42 -22.62 -12.07 30.53
C MET A 42 -22.97 -12.01 29.05
N ILE A 43 -22.03 -12.32 28.14
CA ILE A 43 -22.31 -12.39 26.70
C ILE A 43 -23.42 -13.40 26.42
N GLU A 44 -23.30 -14.63 26.92
CA GLU A 44 -24.31 -15.68 26.71
C GLU A 44 -25.69 -15.24 27.24
N ALA A 45 -25.74 -14.64 28.44
CA ALA A 45 -26.98 -14.15 29.02
C ALA A 45 -27.63 -13.02 28.20
N LEU A 46 -26.84 -12.03 27.77
CA LEU A 46 -27.30 -10.92 26.93
C LEU A 46 -27.80 -11.43 25.58
N THR A 47 -27.05 -12.32 24.93
CA THR A 47 -27.42 -12.90 23.62
C THR A 47 -28.74 -13.67 23.70
N ARG A 48 -28.98 -14.42 24.78
CA ARG A 48 -30.27 -15.11 25.00
C ARG A 48 -31.45 -14.16 25.19
N LEU A 49 -31.22 -12.99 25.79
CA LEU A 49 -32.25 -11.97 25.99
C LEU A 49 -32.58 -11.24 24.67
N GLY A 50 -31.60 -11.11 23.79
CA GLY A 50 -31.74 -10.48 22.48
C GLY A 50 -31.70 -8.95 22.53
N PRO A 51 -31.48 -8.30 21.37
CA PRO A 51 -31.18 -6.87 21.28
C PRO A 51 -32.31 -5.97 21.77
N GLU A 52 -33.57 -6.32 21.44
CA GLU A 52 -34.73 -5.50 21.81
C GLU A 52 -34.86 -5.35 23.34
N LYS A 53 -34.74 -6.45 24.08
CA LYS A 53 -34.88 -6.45 25.54
C LYS A 53 -33.68 -5.79 26.23
N VAL A 54 -32.48 -6.05 25.72
CA VAL A 54 -31.25 -5.49 26.28
C VAL A 54 -31.21 -3.97 26.07
N ASN A 55 -31.49 -3.50 24.86
CA ASN A 55 -31.43 -2.07 24.53
C ASN A 55 -32.56 -1.27 25.21
N ALA A 56 -33.73 -1.87 25.44
CA ALA A 56 -34.83 -1.20 26.14
C ALA A 56 -34.65 -1.11 27.66
N ASN A 57 -33.74 -1.89 28.25
CA ASN A 57 -33.54 -1.93 29.70
C ASN A 57 -32.22 -1.26 30.10
N PRO A 58 -32.23 -0.14 30.83
CA PRO A 58 -31.01 0.60 31.20
C PRO A 58 -29.95 -0.24 31.91
N LYS A 59 -30.34 -1.18 32.78
CA LYS A 59 -29.40 -2.04 33.50
C LYS A 59 -28.75 -3.10 32.61
N LEU A 60 -29.51 -3.63 31.65
CA LEU A 60 -28.98 -4.59 30.69
C LEU A 60 -28.08 -3.89 29.68
N ASN A 61 -28.41 -2.66 29.30
CA ASN A 61 -27.56 -1.83 28.46
C ASN A 61 -26.25 -1.47 29.16
N GLU A 62 -26.28 -1.06 30.44
CA GLU A 62 -25.05 -0.84 31.23
C GLU A 62 -24.18 -2.12 31.32
N ALA A 63 -24.81 -3.29 31.45
CA ALA A 63 -24.11 -4.57 31.42
C ALA A 63 -23.47 -4.84 30.05
N LEU A 64 -24.17 -4.53 28.95
CA LEU A 64 -23.63 -4.60 27.59
C LEU A 64 -22.45 -3.65 27.40
N GLU A 65 -22.52 -2.40 27.88
CA GLU A 65 -21.42 -1.44 27.81
C GLU A 65 -20.16 -1.94 28.53
N LYS A 66 -20.30 -2.55 29.71
CA LYS A 66 -19.16 -3.15 30.43
C LYS A 66 -18.54 -4.32 29.67
N VAL A 67 -19.37 -5.15 29.03
CA VAL A 67 -18.89 -6.26 28.20
C VAL A 67 -18.20 -5.75 26.94
N LEU A 68 -18.73 -4.70 26.29
CA LEU A 68 -18.10 -4.07 25.14
C LEU A 68 -16.72 -3.50 25.49
N GLU A 69 -16.58 -2.82 26.62
CA GLU A 69 -15.28 -2.32 27.06
C GLU A 69 -14.30 -3.46 27.36
N ALA A 70 -14.76 -4.53 28.02
CA ALA A 70 -13.93 -5.70 28.30
C ALA A 70 -13.52 -6.50 27.05
N THR A 71 -14.30 -6.41 25.97
CA THR A 71 -14.04 -7.11 24.70
C THR A 71 -13.39 -6.23 23.64
N LYS A 72 -13.12 -4.95 23.96
CA LYS A 72 -12.61 -3.96 23.01
C LYS A 72 -11.38 -4.46 22.25
N GLY A 73 -11.41 -4.29 20.93
CA GLY A 73 -10.31 -4.73 20.08
C GLY A 73 -10.27 -6.25 19.79
N THR A 74 -11.32 -6.99 20.14
CA THR A 74 -11.47 -8.43 19.81
C THR A 74 -12.56 -8.67 18.75
N PRO A 75 -12.60 -9.85 18.10
CA PRO A 75 -13.70 -10.23 17.21
C PRO A 75 -15.07 -10.20 17.91
N GLN A 76 -15.13 -10.59 19.19
CA GLN A 76 -16.36 -10.61 19.98
C GLN A 76 -16.96 -9.22 20.14
N PHE A 77 -16.13 -8.17 20.23
CA PHE A 77 -16.62 -6.80 20.23
C PHE A 77 -17.40 -6.47 18.96
N VAL A 78 -16.88 -6.84 17.78
CA VAL A 78 -17.55 -6.58 16.49
C VAL A 78 -18.90 -7.30 16.42
N GLU A 79 -18.94 -8.56 16.88
CA GLU A 79 -20.17 -9.36 16.94
C GLU A 79 -21.21 -8.70 17.84
N LEU A 80 -20.83 -8.27 19.05
CA LEU A 80 -21.73 -7.59 19.97
C LEU A 80 -22.25 -6.26 19.41
N VAL A 81 -21.39 -5.45 18.78
CA VAL A 81 -21.80 -4.19 18.16
C VAL A 81 -22.83 -4.43 17.06
N ARG A 82 -22.63 -5.45 16.22
CA ARG A 82 -23.58 -5.86 15.19
C ARG A 82 -24.89 -6.36 15.78
N ASP A 83 -24.81 -7.36 16.65
CA ASP A 83 -25.97 -8.11 17.13
C ASP A 83 -26.88 -7.25 18.01
N PHE A 84 -26.30 -6.31 18.76
CA PHE A 84 -27.03 -5.35 19.59
C PHE A 84 -27.27 -3.99 18.92
N ASN A 85 -26.79 -3.78 17.69
CA ASN A 85 -26.91 -2.51 16.94
C ASN A 85 -26.41 -1.31 17.76
N VAL A 86 -25.26 -1.49 18.42
CA VAL A 86 -24.68 -0.49 19.33
C VAL A 86 -24.16 0.69 18.52
N LYS A 87 -24.51 1.91 18.95
CA LYS A 87 -24.10 3.15 18.28
C LYS A 87 -22.77 3.68 18.82
N ASP A 88 -22.20 4.63 18.09
CA ASP A 88 -21.00 5.38 18.47
C ASP A 88 -19.73 4.52 18.68
N GLN A 89 -19.65 3.36 18.00
CA GLN A 89 -18.48 2.47 18.05
C GLN A 89 -17.55 2.57 16.83
N ASP A 90 -17.87 3.44 15.86
CA ASP A 90 -17.16 3.51 14.56
C ASP A 90 -15.66 3.75 14.69
N ALA A 91 -15.21 4.52 15.70
CA ALA A 91 -13.79 4.75 15.95
C ALA A 91 -13.05 3.46 16.34
N THR A 92 -13.61 2.71 17.29
CA THR A 92 -13.06 1.40 17.71
C THR A 92 -13.12 0.38 16.58
N LEU A 93 -14.22 0.37 15.81
CA LEU A 93 -14.36 -0.47 14.63
C LEU A 93 -13.31 -0.13 13.57
N LEU A 94 -13.00 1.16 13.38
CA LEU A 94 -11.98 1.60 12.44
C LEU A 94 -10.58 1.15 12.88
N GLU A 95 -10.26 1.24 14.18
CA GLU A 95 -8.99 0.72 14.72
C GLU A 95 -8.84 -0.79 14.44
N LEU A 96 -9.91 -1.55 14.64
CA LEU A 96 -9.96 -2.98 14.33
C LEU A 96 -9.78 -3.27 12.84
N ALA A 97 -10.44 -2.50 11.97
CA ALA A 97 -10.31 -2.59 10.52
C ALA A 97 -8.87 -2.29 10.06
N ILE A 98 -8.24 -1.24 10.60
CA ILE A 98 -6.86 -0.86 10.29
C ILE A 98 -5.87 -1.93 10.78
N LYS A 99 -6.11 -2.52 11.96
CA LYS A 99 -5.25 -3.58 12.50
C LYS A 99 -5.37 -4.87 11.70
N ASN A 100 -6.52 -5.13 11.09
CA ASN A 100 -6.87 -6.39 10.47
C ASN A 100 -7.55 -6.25 9.09
N PRO A 101 -6.94 -5.53 8.12
CA PRO A 101 -7.64 -5.12 6.90
C PRO A 101 -8.02 -6.28 5.96
N ASN A 102 -7.45 -7.47 6.18
CA ASN A 102 -7.56 -8.63 5.31
C ASN A 102 -8.17 -9.87 5.99
N ASN A 103 -8.77 -9.73 7.17
CA ASN A 103 -9.45 -10.84 7.85
C ASN A 103 -10.93 -10.52 8.12
N SER A 104 -11.68 -11.54 8.55
CA SER A 104 -13.12 -11.43 8.80
C SER A 104 -13.48 -10.34 9.80
N THR A 105 -12.71 -10.17 10.88
CA THR A 105 -12.98 -9.18 11.92
C THR A 105 -12.87 -7.74 11.40
N GLY A 106 -11.78 -7.41 10.71
CA GLY A 106 -11.61 -6.05 10.19
C GLY A 106 -12.56 -5.73 9.03
N VAL A 107 -12.85 -6.72 8.19
CA VAL A 107 -13.84 -6.58 7.11
C VAL A 107 -15.24 -6.35 7.67
N GLU A 108 -15.65 -7.12 8.68
CA GLU A 108 -16.97 -6.94 9.30
C GLU A 108 -17.08 -5.60 10.04
N ALA A 109 -16.02 -5.20 10.76
CA ALA A 109 -15.96 -3.87 11.37
C ALA A 109 -16.13 -2.75 10.32
N THR A 110 -15.52 -2.92 9.14
CA THR A 110 -15.65 -1.96 8.03
C THR A 110 -17.08 -1.91 7.48
N ARG A 111 -17.75 -3.07 7.32
CA ARG A 111 -19.16 -3.13 6.90
C ARG A 111 -20.08 -2.41 7.87
N LEU A 112 -19.87 -2.55 9.18
CA LEU A 112 -20.65 -1.84 10.19
C LEU A 112 -20.50 -0.32 10.07
N ILE A 113 -19.28 0.18 9.83
CA ILE A 113 -19.04 1.63 9.62
C ILE A 113 -19.76 2.12 8.35
N LEU A 114 -19.70 1.35 7.26
CA LEU A 114 -20.40 1.66 6.00
C LEU A 114 -21.92 1.68 6.19
N ALA A 115 -22.47 0.70 6.93
CA ALA A 115 -23.88 0.64 7.27
C ALA A 115 -24.34 1.83 8.12
N ASN A 116 -23.48 2.32 9.02
CA ASN A 116 -23.70 3.54 9.81
C ASN A 116 -23.55 4.83 9.00
N ARG A 117 -23.10 4.76 7.73
CA ARG A 117 -22.91 5.90 6.82
C ARG A 117 -21.95 6.96 7.35
N ASN A 118 -21.00 6.59 8.20
CA ASN A 118 -19.99 7.49 8.72
C ASN A 118 -18.85 7.72 7.71
N PHE A 119 -19.20 8.25 6.54
CA PHE A 119 -18.26 8.51 5.46
C PHE A 119 -17.19 9.52 5.86
N GLN A 120 -17.51 10.47 6.74
CA GLN A 120 -16.54 11.46 7.21
C GLN A 120 -15.35 10.80 7.90
N LEU A 121 -15.59 9.87 8.83
CA LEU A 121 -14.54 9.13 9.52
C LEU A 121 -13.64 8.38 8.53
N LEU A 122 -14.24 7.68 7.56
CA LEU A 122 -13.52 6.94 6.53
C LEU A 122 -12.69 7.88 5.64
N THR A 123 -13.28 8.99 5.16
CA THR A 123 -12.59 9.98 4.33
C THR A 123 -11.41 10.62 5.08
N THR A 124 -11.57 10.96 6.37
CA THR A 124 -10.48 11.47 7.20
C THR A 124 -9.36 10.44 7.33
N SER A 125 -9.70 9.17 7.60
CA SER A 125 -8.68 8.13 7.73
C SER A 125 -7.96 7.82 6.41
N LEU A 126 -8.65 7.95 5.27
CA LEU A 126 -8.08 7.84 3.93
C LEU A 126 -7.21 9.04 3.52
N ALA A 127 -7.24 10.14 4.27
CA ALA A 127 -6.31 11.26 4.13
C ALA A 127 -5.11 11.14 5.08
N GLY A 128 -5.14 10.21 6.04
CA GLY A 128 -4.09 10.01 7.02
C GLY A 128 -3.07 8.92 6.66
N THR A 129 -2.25 8.56 7.64
CA THR A 129 -1.16 7.57 7.51
C THR A 129 -1.65 6.13 7.29
N ASN A 130 -2.91 5.83 7.61
CA ASN A 130 -3.50 4.49 7.48
C ASN A 130 -4.26 4.30 6.16
N ALA A 131 -4.18 5.24 5.22
CA ALA A 131 -5.03 5.26 4.03
C ALA A 131 -5.02 3.95 3.22
N ILE A 132 -3.86 3.33 3.03
CA ILE A 132 -3.73 2.07 2.29
C ILE A 132 -4.49 0.94 2.98
N LYS A 133 -4.35 0.80 4.30
CA LYS A 133 -5.02 -0.25 5.08
C LYS A 133 -6.54 -0.05 5.09
N VAL A 134 -7.00 1.20 5.17
CA VAL A 134 -8.43 1.51 5.09
C VAL A 134 -8.97 1.20 3.70
N ALA A 135 -8.27 1.57 2.63
CA ALA A 135 -8.66 1.23 1.26
C ALA A 135 -8.70 -0.30 1.03
N GLU A 136 -7.74 -1.04 1.60
CA GLU A 136 -7.75 -2.51 1.60
C GLU A 136 -8.96 -3.10 2.33
N ALA A 137 -9.23 -2.65 3.56
CA ALA A 137 -10.38 -3.09 4.34
C ALA A 137 -11.71 -2.80 3.62
N LEU A 138 -11.86 -1.60 3.05
CA LEU A 138 -13.00 -1.21 2.22
C LEU A 138 -13.17 -2.14 1.02
N GLY A 139 -12.10 -2.39 0.26
CA GLY A 139 -12.14 -3.31 -0.88
C GLY A 139 -12.58 -4.72 -0.50
N ASN A 140 -12.05 -5.24 0.61
CA ASN A 140 -12.36 -6.59 1.09
C ASN A 140 -13.82 -6.74 1.61
N THR A 141 -14.55 -5.63 1.83
CA THR A 141 -16.00 -5.72 2.10
C THR A 141 -16.80 -6.22 0.91
N GLY A 142 -16.37 -5.88 -0.31
CA GLY A 142 -17.11 -6.11 -1.56
C GLY A 142 -18.34 -5.22 -1.74
N GLU A 143 -18.54 -4.19 -0.91
CA GLU A 143 -19.73 -3.35 -0.94
C GLU A 143 -19.63 -2.20 -1.94
N ASN A 144 -20.76 -1.85 -2.57
CA ASN A 144 -20.81 -0.72 -3.51
C ASN A 144 -20.68 0.65 -2.83
N GLY A 145 -20.93 0.72 -1.51
CA GLY A 145 -20.79 1.95 -0.72
C GLY A 145 -19.37 2.53 -0.70
N ILE A 146 -18.37 1.77 -1.15
CA ILE A 146 -16.97 2.22 -1.21
C ILE A 146 -16.67 3.14 -2.40
N VAL A 147 -17.52 3.15 -3.45
CA VAL A 147 -17.24 3.87 -4.70
C VAL A 147 -17.03 5.37 -4.48
N PRO A 148 -17.91 6.10 -3.76
CA PRO A 148 -17.71 7.53 -3.53
C PRO A 148 -16.46 7.86 -2.70
N LEU A 149 -15.95 6.89 -1.93
CA LEU A 149 -14.75 7.04 -1.11
C LEU A 149 -13.47 6.84 -1.93
N LEU A 150 -13.46 5.84 -2.81
CA LEU A 150 -12.23 5.36 -3.47
C LEU A 150 -12.06 5.86 -4.91
N GLU A 151 -13.16 6.07 -5.67
CA GLU A 151 -13.08 6.55 -7.05
C GLU A 151 -12.30 7.88 -7.17
N PRO A 152 -12.52 8.90 -6.31
CA PRO A 152 -11.78 10.16 -6.41
C PRO A 152 -10.27 9.98 -6.23
N MET A 153 -9.84 8.95 -5.49
CA MET A 153 -8.41 8.71 -5.23
C MET A 153 -7.70 8.20 -6.47
N VAL A 154 -8.35 7.40 -7.31
CA VAL A 154 -7.74 6.82 -8.51
C VAL A 154 -7.23 7.92 -9.46
N ALA A 155 -8.04 8.96 -9.64
CA ALA A 155 -7.76 10.08 -10.54
C ALA A 155 -6.92 11.21 -9.91
N ASP A 156 -6.79 11.25 -8.58
CA ASP A 156 -6.06 12.31 -7.88
C ASP A 156 -4.54 12.11 -7.95
N MET A 157 -3.91 12.71 -8.95
CA MET A 157 -2.46 12.67 -9.17
C MET A 157 -1.63 13.25 -8.01
N LYS A 158 -2.23 13.95 -7.04
CA LYS A 158 -1.53 14.45 -5.85
C LYS A 158 -1.35 13.39 -4.77
N ARG A 159 -2.10 12.28 -4.85
CA ARG A 159 -2.02 11.16 -3.91
C ARG A 159 -0.84 10.27 -4.27
N GLU A 160 -0.29 9.59 -3.26
CA GLU A 160 0.75 8.58 -3.46
C GLU A 160 0.27 7.49 -4.42
N GLY A 161 1.11 7.12 -5.38
CA GLY A 161 0.78 6.10 -6.38
C GLY A 161 0.38 4.76 -5.76
N VAL A 162 0.97 4.38 -4.62
CA VAL A 162 0.64 3.14 -3.90
C VAL A 162 -0.81 3.13 -3.40
N LEU A 163 -1.28 4.25 -2.85
CA LEU A 163 -2.67 4.39 -2.41
C LEU A 163 -3.64 4.37 -3.60
N ARG A 164 -3.30 5.06 -4.69
CA ARG A 164 -4.12 5.07 -5.92
C ARG A 164 -4.29 3.67 -6.49
N LYS A 165 -3.20 2.90 -6.53
CA LYS A 165 -3.19 1.48 -6.91
C LYS A 165 -4.06 0.62 -5.99
N GLN A 166 -3.94 0.82 -4.68
CA GLN A 166 -4.80 0.13 -3.71
C GLN A 166 -6.28 0.46 -3.91
N ALA A 167 -6.62 1.72 -4.23
CA ALA A 167 -7.99 2.11 -4.54
C ALA A 167 -8.52 1.41 -5.80
N VAL A 168 -7.72 1.26 -6.86
CA VAL A 168 -8.08 0.47 -8.06
C VAL A 168 -8.39 -0.98 -7.69
N ARG A 169 -7.51 -1.65 -6.93
CA ARG A 169 -7.72 -3.03 -6.47
C ARG A 169 -9.00 -3.17 -5.65
N ALA A 170 -9.20 -2.26 -4.71
CA ALA A 170 -10.36 -2.25 -3.83
C ALA A 170 -11.68 -2.03 -4.59
N LEU A 171 -11.71 -1.08 -5.54
CA LEU A 171 -12.88 -0.85 -6.39
C LEU A 171 -13.21 -2.08 -7.25
N ALA A 172 -12.21 -2.78 -7.77
CA ALA A 172 -12.42 -3.97 -8.59
C ALA A 172 -13.04 -5.16 -7.82
N GLN A 173 -13.03 -5.15 -6.48
CA GLN A 173 -13.69 -6.17 -5.65
C GLN A 173 -15.22 -6.02 -5.58
N ALA A 174 -15.75 -4.82 -5.89
CA ALA A 174 -17.19 -4.50 -5.88
C ALA A 174 -17.72 -4.25 -7.30
N GLN A 175 -18.98 -4.61 -7.58
CA GLN A 175 -19.52 -4.55 -8.93
C GLN A 175 -19.61 -3.11 -9.46
N GLU A 176 -20.13 -2.20 -8.64
CA GLU A 176 -20.23 -0.79 -9.01
C GLU A 176 -18.85 -0.12 -9.06
N GLY A 177 -17.89 -0.57 -8.24
CA GLY A 177 -16.51 -0.08 -8.29
C GLY A 177 -15.80 -0.50 -9.57
N ALA A 178 -15.94 -1.76 -9.98
CA ALA A 178 -15.42 -2.24 -11.26
C ALA A 178 -16.07 -1.50 -12.44
N ALA A 179 -17.39 -1.24 -12.38
CA ALA A 179 -18.10 -0.44 -13.37
C ALA A 179 -17.62 1.03 -13.40
N ALA A 180 -17.31 1.61 -12.23
CA ALA A 180 -16.77 2.97 -12.12
C ALA A 180 -15.38 3.08 -12.76
N LEU A 181 -14.48 2.12 -12.51
CA LEU A 181 -13.17 2.06 -13.18
C LEU A 181 -13.31 1.98 -14.70
N LEU A 182 -14.22 1.13 -15.17
CA LEU A 182 -14.50 1.00 -16.61
C LEU A 182 -15.08 2.29 -17.20
N LYS A 183 -15.94 2.99 -16.46
CA LYS A 183 -16.47 4.31 -16.85
C LYS A 183 -15.36 5.35 -16.95
N LEU A 184 -14.45 5.43 -15.96
CA LEU A 184 -13.29 6.31 -16.02
C LEU A 184 -12.43 6.04 -17.26
N ALA A 185 -12.25 4.78 -17.64
CA ALA A 185 -11.53 4.42 -18.86
C ALA A 185 -12.26 4.88 -20.13
N LYS A 186 -13.58 4.67 -20.21
CA LYS A 186 -14.41 5.12 -21.35
C LYS A 186 -14.42 6.63 -21.53
N GLU A 187 -14.41 7.37 -20.44
CA GLU A 187 -14.41 8.84 -20.43
C GLU A 187 -13.00 9.43 -20.55
N GLU A 188 -11.97 8.61 -20.77
CA GLU A 188 -10.55 9.01 -20.81
C GLU A 188 -10.06 9.74 -19.55
N LYS A 189 -10.76 9.53 -18.42
CA LYS A 189 -10.43 10.11 -17.11
C LYS A 189 -9.55 9.21 -16.25
N LEU A 190 -9.37 7.94 -16.63
CA LEU A 190 -8.45 7.04 -15.96
C LEU A 190 -6.99 7.44 -16.29
N PRO A 191 -6.19 7.83 -15.29
CA PRO A 191 -4.79 8.20 -15.52
C PRO A 191 -3.99 7.10 -16.21
N GLN A 192 -3.06 7.50 -17.08
CA GLN A 192 -2.28 6.57 -17.90
C GLN A 192 -1.55 5.52 -17.05
N ASP A 193 -1.01 5.92 -15.91
CA ASP A 193 -0.28 5.08 -14.97
C ASP A 193 -1.17 4.06 -14.23
N MET A 194 -2.49 4.23 -14.25
CA MET A 194 -3.45 3.29 -13.67
C MET A 194 -4.04 2.31 -14.69
N LYS A 195 -3.83 2.53 -16.00
CA LYS A 195 -4.49 1.73 -17.05
C LYS A 195 -4.09 0.26 -17.00
N LEU A 196 -2.81 -0.06 -16.83
CA LEU A 196 -2.36 -1.46 -16.73
C LEU A 196 -2.97 -2.15 -15.51
N MET A 197 -2.94 -1.49 -14.35
CA MET A 197 -3.48 -2.06 -13.13
C MET A 197 -5.00 -2.25 -13.25
N ALA A 198 -5.74 -1.22 -13.65
CA ALA A 198 -7.18 -1.33 -13.86
C ALA A 198 -7.52 -2.41 -14.90
N GLY A 199 -6.77 -2.48 -16.00
CA GLY A 199 -6.91 -3.55 -16.98
C GLY A 199 -6.69 -4.93 -16.37
N SER A 200 -5.62 -5.10 -15.58
CA SER A 200 -5.30 -6.37 -14.90
C SER A 200 -6.39 -6.81 -13.93
N GLU A 201 -6.86 -5.90 -13.08
CA GLU A 201 -7.92 -6.18 -12.11
C GLU A 201 -9.26 -6.46 -12.79
N LEU A 202 -9.68 -5.60 -13.74
CA LEU A 202 -10.95 -5.74 -14.45
C LEU A 202 -11.01 -6.97 -15.36
N ASN A 203 -9.88 -7.47 -15.87
CA ASN A 203 -9.86 -8.72 -16.61
C ASN A 203 -10.03 -9.97 -15.71
N ASN A 204 -9.90 -9.81 -14.39
CA ASN A 204 -10.05 -10.89 -13.42
C ASN A 204 -11.36 -10.84 -12.62
N VAL A 205 -12.21 -9.82 -12.84
CA VAL A 205 -13.49 -9.73 -12.13
C VAL A 205 -14.47 -10.83 -12.54
N ARG A 206 -15.38 -11.15 -11.61
CA ARG A 206 -16.42 -12.18 -11.80
C ARG A 206 -17.54 -11.77 -12.77
N TRP A 207 -17.69 -10.48 -13.06
CA TRP A 207 -18.79 -9.97 -13.89
C TRP A 207 -18.41 -9.97 -15.38
N ALA A 208 -18.93 -10.95 -16.12
CA ALA A 208 -18.56 -11.21 -17.52
C ALA A 208 -18.64 -9.98 -18.42
N LYS A 209 -19.71 -9.17 -18.32
CA LYS A 209 -19.87 -7.96 -19.14
C LYS A 209 -18.76 -6.94 -18.91
N ILE A 210 -18.44 -6.66 -17.64
CA ILE A 210 -17.37 -5.71 -17.27
C ILE A 210 -16.03 -6.24 -17.78
N LYS A 211 -15.75 -7.53 -17.58
CA LYS A 211 -14.53 -8.18 -18.05
C LYS A 211 -14.36 -8.07 -19.57
N THR A 212 -15.41 -8.34 -20.35
CA THR A 212 -15.35 -8.26 -21.81
C THR A 212 -15.13 -6.84 -22.30
N GLU A 213 -15.82 -5.85 -21.72
CA GLU A 213 -15.63 -4.45 -22.09
C GLU A 213 -14.24 -3.94 -21.68
N ALA A 214 -13.74 -4.33 -20.50
CA ALA A 214 -12.40 -3.98 -20.05
C ALA A 214 -11.31 -4.58 -20.94
N ALA A 215 -11.48 -5.81 -21.45
CA ALA A 215 -10.53 -6.40 -22.38
C ALA A 215 -10.39 -5.62 -23.71
N GLN A 216 -11.44 -4.90 -24.13
CA GLN A 216 -11.42 -4.06 -25.32
C GLN A 216 -10.81 -2.68 -25.06
N LEU A 217 -11.14 -2.06 -23.93
CA LEU A 217 -10.74 -0.68 -23.60
C LEU A 217 -9.39 -0.58 -22.88
N LEU A 218 -9.06 -1.58 -22.08
CA LEU A 218 -7.82 -1.69 -21.29
C LEU A 218 -7.15 -3.04 -21.61
N PRO A 219 -6.69 -3.24 -22.85
CA PRO A 219 -6.08 -4.50 -23.25
C PRO A 219 -4.83 -4.77 -22.42
N LEU A 220 -4.69 -6.01 -21.96
CA LEU A 220 -3.47 -6.43 -21.29
C LEU A 220 -2.29 -6.39 -22.27
N PRO A 221 -1.05 -6.14 -21.77
CA PRO A 221 0.13 -6.20 -22.60
C PRO A 221 0.24 -7.56 -23.30
N ARG A 222 0.58 -7.53 -24.58
CA ARG A 222 0.85 -8.74 -25.36
C ARG A 222 2.25 -9.24 -25.04
N GLY A 223 2.37 -10.55 -24.92
CA GLY A 223 3.64 -11.26 -24.75
C GLY A 223 4.21 -11.68 -26.08
N GLN A 224 5.20 -12.58 -26.02
CA GLN A 224 5.79 -13.18 -27.21
C GLN A 224 4.73 -13.81 -28.12
N ASN A 225 4.90 -13.65 -29.44
CA ASN A 225 3.96 -14.10 -30.48
C ASN A 225 2.55 -13.50 -30.40
N SER A 226 2.40 -12.32 -29.80
CA SER A 226 1.12 -11.64 -29.58
C SER A 226 0.14 -12.41 -28.67
N GLY A 227 0.61 -13.42 -27.92
CA GLY A 227 -0.20 -14.11 -26.93
C GLY A 227 -0.55 -13.19 -25.74
N PRO A 228 -1.68 -13.41 -25.04
CA PRO A 228 -2.01 -12.63 -23.86
C PRO A 228 -1.03 -12.93 -22.73
N VAL A 229 -0.49 -11.90 -22.08
CA VAL A 229 0.18 -12.06 -20.79
C VAL A 229 -0.90 -12.22 -19.72
N PRO A 230 -0.80 -13.20 -18.81
CA PRO A 230 -1.72 -13.32 -17.69
C PRO A 230 -1.79 -12.03 -16.86
N PRO A 231 -2.92 -11.74 -16.20
CA PRO A 231 -3.00 -10.64 -15.24
C PRO A 231 -1.93 -10.75 -14.16
N ILE A 232 -1.47 -9.61 -13.61
CA ILE A 232 -0.44 -9.58 -12.55
C ILE A 232 -0.83 -10.48 -11.37
N SER A 233 -2.12 -10.52 -11.00
CA SER A 233 -2.65 -11.38 -9.92
C SER A 233 -2.42 -12.88 -10.16
N GLU A 234 -2.31 -13.31 -11.42
CA GLU A 234 -1.98 -14.69 -11.78
C GLU A 234 -0.47 -14.88 -11.93
N LEU A 235 0.23 -13.89 -12.49
CA LEU A 235 1.70 -13.93 -12.62
C LEU A 235 2.40 -14.11 -11.27
N VAL A 236 1.95 -13.42 -10.21
CA VAL A 236 2.54 -13.53 -8.87
C VAL A 236 2.41 -14.93 -8.25
N LYS A 237 1.47 -15.76 -8.74
CA LYS A 237 1.27 -17.15 -8.31
C LYS A 237 2.16 -18.12 -9.09
N MET A 238 2.73 -17.70 -10.21
CA MET A 238 3.59 -18.55 -11.04
C MET A 238 4.92 -18.82 -10.33
N LYS A 239 5.39 -20.07 -10.42
CA LYS A 239 6.70 -20.45 -9.88
C LYS A 239 7.80 -20.03 -10.86
N GLY A 240 8.69 -19.15 -10.41
CA GLY A 240 9.90 -18.78 -11.13
C GLY A 240 11.13 -19.57 -10.68
N ASP A 241 12.26 -19.29 -11.33
CA ASP A 241 13.56 -19.91 -11.09
C ASP A 241 14.58 -18.78 -11.24
N ALA A 242 15.23 -18.41 -10.13
CA ALA A 242 16.14 -17.27 -10.10
C ALA A 242 17.38 -17.48 -10.99
N ALA A 243 17.87 -18.70 -11.14
CA ALA A 243 19.02 -18.97 -12.00
C ALA A 243 18.67 -18.76 -13.47
N LYS A 244 17.50 -19.25 -13.91
CA LYS A 244 16.98 -18.98 -15.26
C LYS A 244 16.68 -17.49 -15.45
N GLY A 245 16.12 -16.83 -14.44
CA GLY A 245 15.85 -15.40 -14.46
C GLY A 245 17.11 -14.56 -14.66
N ALA A 246 18.21 -14.95 -14.03
CA ALA A 246 19.51 -14.29 -14.20
C ALA A 246 20.05 -14.42 -15.64
N VAL A 247 19.76 -15.52 -16.33
CA VAL A 247 20.10 -15.68 -17.75
C VAL A 247 19.23 -14.78 -18.61
N ILE A 248 17.94 -14.66 -18.30
CA ILE A 248 16.98 -13.81 -19.04
C ILE A 248 17.34 -12.33 -18.87
N TYR A 249 17.72 -11.89 -17.67
CA TYR A 249 18.19 -10.53 -17.38
C TYR A 249 19.37 -10.12 -18.29
N ARG A 250 20.31 -11.04 -18.52
CA ARG A 250 21.50 -10.83 -19.36
C ARG A 250 21.23 -10.97 -20.86
N ARG A 251 20.05 -11.44 -21.26
CA ARG A 251 19.74 -11.70 -22.66
C ARG A 251 19.61 -10.38 -23.42
N ASP A 252 20.42 -10.22 -24.47
CA ASP A 252 20.48 -8.99 -25.27
C ASP A 252 19.12 -8.59 -25.87
N THR A 253 18.32 -9.59 -26.27
CA THR A 253 16.97 -9.42 -26.83
C THR A 253 15.95 -8.93 -25.80
N VAL A 254 16.20 -9.14 -24.51
CA VAL A 254 15.36 -8.63 -23.42
C VAL A 254 15.84 -7.24 -23.00
N GLY A 255 17.16 -7.03 -22.96
CA GLY A 255 17.75 -5.71 -22.86
C GLY A 255 17.84 -5.11 -21.46
N CYS A 256 17.46 -5.83 -20.39
CA CYS A 256 17.55 -5.32 -19.01
C CYS A 256 18.99 -4.85 -18.67
N ILE A 257 19.99 -5.70 -18.94
CA ILE A 257 21.40 -5.41 -18.67
C ILE A 257 21.97 -4.21 -19.47
N LYS A 258 21.31 -3.79 -20.56
CA LYS A 258 21.73 -2.63 -21.36
C LYS A 258 21.45 -1.30 -20.67
N CYS A 259 20.62 -1.31 -19.63
CA CYS A 259 20.24 -0.11 -18.89
C CYS A 259 20.43 -0.25 -17.39
N HIS A 260 20.36 -1.46 -16.84
CA HIS A 260 20.43 -1.67 -15.40
C HIS A 260 21.72 -2.36 -14.99
N GLN A 261 22.14 -2.06 -13.76
CA GLN A 261 23.21 -2.77 -13.08
C GLN A 261 22.69 -3.74 -12.02
N VAL A 262 23.31 -4.90 -11.95
CA VAL A 262 23.19 -5.83 -10.81
C VAL A 262 24.60 -6.22 -10.37
N ASN A 263 24.94 -5.94 -9.11
CA ASN A 263 26.26 -6.22 -8.52
C ASN A 263 27.44 -5.67 -9.35
N GLY A 264 27.25 -4.49 -9.95
CA GLY A 264 28.25 -3.84 -10.82
C GLY A 264 28.29 -4.35 -12.26
N GLU A 265 27.49 -5.36 -12.62
CA GLU A 265 27.38 -5.88 -13.98
C GLU A 265 26.24 -5.17 -14.74
N GLY A 266 26.53 -4.64 -15.93
CA GLY A 266 25.58 -3.94 -16.79
C GLY A 266 25.89 -2.44 -16.93
N VAL A 267 24.95 -1.70 -17.50
CA VAL A 267 25.10 -0.26 -17.78
C VAL A 267 24.47 0.56 -16.66
N ASP A 268 25.19 1.57 -16.16
CA ASP A 268 24.67 2.56 -15.20
C ASP A 268 23.85 3.64 -15.93
N PHE A 269 22.66 3.27 -16.41
CA PHE A 269 21.74 4.21 -17.04
C PHE A 269 20.43 4.35 -16.25
N GLY A 270 19.70 3.25 -16.08
CA GLY A 270 18.53 3.14 -15.22
C GLY A 270 18.90 2.76 -13.78
N PRO A 271 17.88 2.61 -12.90
CA PRO A 271 18.11 2.30 -11.50
C PRO A 271 18.94 1.03 -11.29
N ASN A 272 19.85 1.08 -10.31
CA ASN A 272 20.58 -0.10 -9.89
C ASN A 272 19.60 -1.12 -9.24
N LEU A 273 19.61 -2.36 -9.73
CA LEU A 273 18.67 -3.41 -9.35
C LEU A 273 19.24 -4.41 -8.33
N SER A 274 20.47 -4.22 -7.85
CA SER A 274 21.16 -5.15 -6.94
C SER A 274 20.38 -5.45 -5.65
N GLU A 275 19.50 -4.55 -5.23
CA GLU A 275 18.68 -4.68 -4.02
C GLU A 275 17.18 -4.48 -4.29
N ILE A 276 16.75 -4.60 -5.55
CA ILE A 276 15.38 -4.26 -5.94
C ILE A 276 14.34 -5.13 -5.23
N GLY A 277 14.64 -6.39 -4.93
CA GLY A 277 13.77 -7.30 -4.20
C GLY A 277 13.59 -6.94 -2.72
N THR A 278 14.36 -6.00 -2.19
CA THR A 278 14.12 -5.38 -0.87
C THR A 278 13.14 -4.22 -0.97
N LYS A 279 13.13 -3.52 -2.11
CA LYS A 279 12.33 -2.31 -2.33
C LYS A 279 10.94 -2.60 -2.88
N LEU A 280 10.83 -3.61 -3.75
CA LEU A 280 9.60 -3.94 -4.48
C LEU A 280 9.18 -5.39 -4.27
N GLY A 281 7.88 -5.60 -4.07
CA GLY A 281 7.24 -6.91 -4.17
C GLY A 281 7.13 -7.39 -5.61
N LYS A 282 6.81 -8.68 -5.80
CA LYS A 282 6.69 -9.28 -7.14
C LYS A 282 5.64 -8.61 -8.01
N ASP A 283 4.52 -8.21 -7.43
CA ASP A 283 3.45 -7.48 -8.13
C ASP A 283 3.95 -6.16 -8.74
N ALA A 284 4.69 -5.37 -7.96
CA ALA A 284 5.30 -4.14 -8.42
C ALA A 284 6.42 -4.37 -9.44
N LEU A 285 7.18 -5.46 -9.33
CA LEU A 285 8.19 -5.85 -10.33
C LEU A 285 7.54 -6.21 -11.67
N TYR A 286 6.47 -7.01 -11.67
CA TYR A 286 5.72 -7.30 -12.91
C TYR A 286 5.17 -6.03 -13.53
N GLU A 287 4.55 -5.15 -12.73
CA GLU A 287 4.01 -3.89 -13.21
C GLU A 287 5.09 -3.01 -13.85
N ALA A 288 6.25 -2.84 -13.21
CA ALA A 288 7.35 -2.04 -13.75
C ALA A 288 7.90 -2.57 -15.09
N ILE A 289 7.83 -3.88 -15.32
CA ILE A 289 8.25 -4.49 -16.60
C ILE A 289 7.17 -4.34 -17.67
N LEU A 290 5.91 -4.52 -17.29
CA LEU A 290 4.76 -4.55 -18.20
C LEU A 290 4.27 -3.15 -18.59
N ASP A 291 4.38 -2.18 -17.69
CA ASP A 291 4.12 -0.76 -17.92
C ASP A 291 5.18 0.10 -17.20
N PRO A 292 6.35 0.30 -17.82
CA PRO A 292 7.42 1.09 -17.23
C PRO A 292 7.07 2.57 -16.99
N SER A 293 5.98 3.07 -17.59
CA SER A 293 5.49 4.43 -17.39
C SER A 293 4.47 4.54 -16.25
N ALA A 294 4.03 3.43 -15.65
CA ALA A 294 3.12 3.42 -14.50
C ALA A 294 3.74 3.96 -13.20
N GLY A 295 5.06 4.12 -13.16
CA GLY A 295 5.77 4.68 -12.02
C GLY A 295 7.22 4.94 -12.35
N VAL A 296 7.55 6.19 -12.67
CA VAL A 296 8.94 6.62 -12.86
C VAL A 296 9.51 7.02 -11.51
N SER A 297 10.65 6.41 -11.14
CA SER A 297 11.33 6.74 -9.89
C SER A 297 11.91 8.15 -9.95
N PHE A 298 11.88 8.87 -8.84
CA PHE A 298 12.48 10.20 -8.73
C PHE A 298 13.96 10.17 -9.14
N GLY A 299 14.37 11.12 -9.99
CA GLY A 299 15.72 11.18 -10.56
C GLY A 299 15.93 10.30 -11.81
N TYR A 300 14.89 9.59 -12.26
CA TYR A 300 14.90 8.79 -13.50
C TYR A 300 13.87 9.29 -14.51
N GLU A 301 13.38 10.52 -14.35
CA GLU A 301 12.54 11.19 -15.33
C GLU A 301 13.35 11.48 -16.59
N ALA A 302 12.78 11.17 -17.75
CA ALA A 302 13.40 11.49 -19.02
C ALA A 302 13.23 12.97 -19.35
N TRP A 303 14.30 13.59 -19.85
CA TRP A 303 14.33 14.99 -20.26
C TRP A 303 14.79 15.11 -21.69
N GLN A 304 14.06 15.93 -22.44
CA GLN A 304 14.47 16.46 -23.73
C GLN A 304 15.07 17.84 -23.52
N ILE A 305 16.30 18.04 -23.96
CA ILE A 305 17.01 19.31 -23.92
C ILE A 305 17.28 19.76 -25.35
N GLU A 306 16.76 20.91 -25.72
CA GLU A 306 17.01 21.55 -27.01
C GLU A 306 18.05 22.66 -26.79
N LEU A 307 19.14 22.65 -27.55
CA LEU A 307 20.20 23.66 -27.50
C LEU A 307 19.95 24.76 -28.53
N LYS A 308 20.51 25.95 -28.28
CA LYS A 308 20.36 27.14 -29.14
C LYS A 308 20.99 26.97 -30.53
N ASN A 309 21.94 26.06 -30.67
CA ASN A 309 22.55 25.71 -31.95
C ASN A 309 21.72 24.71 -32.77
N GLY A 310 20.59 24.24 -32.24
CA GLY A 310 19.69 23.26 -32.87
C GLY A 310 20.00 21.80 -32.51
N ASP A 311 21.05 21.53 -31.74
CA ASP A 311 21.32 20.18 -31.24
C ASP A 311 20.35 19.79 -30.12
N GLU A 312 20.13 18.49 -29.97
CA GLU A 312 19.23 17.94 -28.95
C GLU A 312 19.92 16.88 -28.11
N ALA A 313 19.57 16.83 -26.83
CA ALA A 313 19.98 15.79 -25.91
C ALA A 313 18.78 15.16 -25.22
N TYR A 314 18.76 13.83 -25.17
CA TYR A 314 17.73 13.05 -24.51
C TYR A 314 18.34 12.12 -23.46
N GLY A 315 17.85 12.20 -22.22
CA GLY A 315 18.40 11.39 -21.13
C GLY A 315 17.89 11.79 -19.75
N LEU A 316 18.64 11.38 -18.73
CA LEU A 316 18.34 11.64 -17.32
C LEU A 316 19.20 12.80 -16.80
N ILE A 317 18.61 13.76 -16.09
CA ILE A 317 19.40 14.82 -15.45
C ILE A 317 20.03 14.25 -14.18
N VAL A 318 21.36 14.11 -14.16
CA VAL A 318 22.13 13.58 -13.01
C VAL A 318 22.79 14.68 -12.19
N SER A 319 22.84 15.91 -12.71
CA SER A 319 23.26 17.11 -11.99
C SER A 319 22.62 18.34 -12.62
N ASP A 320 22.11 19.24 -11.80
CA ASP A 320 21.57 20.55 -12.21
C ASP A 320 22.14 21.62 -11.28
N THR A 321 23.16 22.36 -11.73
CA THR A 321 23.86 23.39 -10.94
C THR A 321 23.44 24.80 -11.38
N ALA A 322 24.05 25.87 -10.84
CA ALA A 322 23.73 27.22 -11.28
C ALA A 322 24.04 27.46 -12.77
N ASP A 323 25.12 26.88 -13.29
CA ASP A 323 25.68 27.21 -14.61
C ASP A 323 25.56 26.07 -15.64
N GLU A 324 25.46 24.82 -15.19
CA GLU A 324 25.46 23.64 -16.07
C GLU A 324 24.40 22.61 -15.68
N ILE A 325 23.98 21.83 -16.67
CA ILE A 325 23.25 20.57 -16.47
C ILE A 325 24.11 19.41 -16.97
N ALA A 326 24.07 18.29 -16.27
CA ALA A 326 24.65 17.03 -16.72
C ALA A 326 23.53 16.06 -17.05
N VAL A 327 23.48 15.63 -18.31
CA VAL A 327 22.49 14.69 -18.84
C VAL A 327 23.19 13.37 -19.11
N LYS A 328 22.72 12.32 -18.44
CA LYS A 328 23.13 10.95 -18.68
C LYS A 328 22.27 10.39 -19.81
N THR A 329 22.88 10.12 -20.96
CA THR A 329 22.23 9.57 -22.15
C THR A 329 22.28 8.05 -22.16
N GLN A 330 21.53 7.43 -23.08
CA GLN A 330 21.54 5.99 -23.26
C GLN A 330 22.99 5.47 -23.42
N GLY A 331 23.30 4.34 -22.78
CA GLY A 331 24.67 3.82 -22.67
C GLY A 331 25.46 4.32 -21.45
N GLY A 332 24.86 5.17 -20.60
CA GLY A 332 25.48 5.65 -19.36
C GLY A 332 26.46 6.81 -19.54
N ILE A 333 26.49 7.42 -20.72
CA ILE A 333 27.38 8.54 -21.05
C ILE A 333 26.82 9.82 -20.45
N VAL A 334 27.65 10.61 -19.75
CA VAL A 334 27.23 11.89 -19.17
C VAL A 334 27.75 13.03 -20.04
N ALA A 335 26.84 13.75 -20.67
CA ALA A 335 27.12 14.99 -21.38
C ALA A 335 26.80 16.20 -20.49
N ARG A 336 27.62 17.26 -20.56
CA ARG A 336 27.41 18.50 -19.81
C ARG A 336 27.09 19.64 -20.76
N TYR A 337 26.05 20.40 -20.42
CA TYR A 337 25.59 21.54 -21.21
C TYR A 337 25.52 22.77 -20.31
N LYS A 338 26.08 23.89 -20.77
CA LYS A 338 25.90 25.17 -20.08
C LYS A 338 24.44 25.59 -20.21
N LYS A 339 23.85 26.09 -19.13
CA LYS A 339 22.46 26.60 -19.17
C LYS A 339 22.28 27.77 -20.12
N SER A 340 23.35 28.55 -20.35
CA SER A 340 23.36 29.61 -21.36
C SER A 340 23.09 29.12 -22.77
N ASP A 341 23.38 27.84 -23.06
CA ASP A 341 23.33 27.25 -24.39
C ASP A 341 22.02 26.48 -24.62
N ILE A 342 21.22 26.30 -23.56
CA ILE A 342 19.92 25.62 -23.61
C ILE A 342 18.86 26.60 -24.10
N ALA A 343 18.12 26.19 -25.12
CA ALA A 343 16.93 26.90 -25.60
C ALA A 343 15.68 26.46 -24.82
N LYS A 344 15.50 25.14 -24.65
CA LYS A 344 14.33 24.56 -23.99
C LYS A 344 14.70 23.27 -23.26
N ARG A 345 14.02 23.02 -22.14
CA ARG A 345 14.05 21.72 -21.45
C ARG A 345 12.63 21.26 -21.18
N GLU A 346 12.35 20.00 -21.47
CA GLU A 346 11.02 19.42 -21.34
C GLU A 346 11.10 18.03 -20.72
N GLN A 347 10.46 17.87 -19.57
CA GLN A 347 10.29 16.58 -18.94
C GLN A 347 9.28 15.74 -19.74
N GLN A 348 9.67 14.53 -20.10
CA GLN A 348 8.82 13.63 -20.86
C GLN A 348 7.79 12.94 -19.96
N LYS A 349 6.63 12.64 -20.55
CA LYS A 349 5.54 11.91 -19.89
C LYS A 349 5.76 10.40 -19.85
N LEU A 350 6.55 9.88 -20.78
CA LEU A 350 6.83 8.45 -20.90
C LEU A 350 8.16 8.14 -20.22
N SER A 351 8.24 6.93 -19.68
CA SER A 351 9.48 6.39 -19.12
C SER A 351 10.54 6.21 -20.20
N ILE A 352 11.80 6.39 -19.81
CA ILE A 352 12.94 6.06 -20.68
C ILE A 352 13.14 4.55 -20.82
N MET A 353 12.58 3.76 -19.90
CA MET A 353 12.53 2.30 -20.00
C MET A 353 11.52 1.92 -21.09
N PRO A 354 11.93 1.19 -22.15
CA PRO A 354 11.05 0.87 -23.27
C PRO A 354 9.84 0.04 -22.83
N ALA A 355 8.66 0.36 -23.35
CA ALA A 355 7.50 -0.51 -23.21
C ALA A 355 7.64 -1.78 -24.07
N GLY A 356 6.89 -2.83 -23.73
CA GLY A 356 6.82 -4.04 -24.56
C GLY A 356 7.95 -5.05 -24.34
N LEU A 357 8.74 -4.93 -23.27
CA LEU A 357 9.85 -5.84 -22.95
C LEU A 357 9.40 -7.30 -22.85
N GLN A 358 8.19 -7.55 -22.36
CA GLN A 358 7.60 -8.88 -22.26
C GLN A 358 7.33 -9.55 -23.61
N GLN A 359 7.38 -8.81 -24.73
CA GLN A 359 7.19 -9.38 -26.06
C GLN A 359 8.39 -10.21 -26.54
N THR A 360 9.56 -10.04 -25.91
CA THR A 360 10.80 -10.73 -26.30
C THR A 360 11.07 -11.98 -25.45
N MET A 361 10.11 -12.37 -24.60
CA MET A 361 10.22 -13.52 -23.70
C MET A 361 8.88 -14.24 -23.50
N SER A 362 8.94 -15.52 -23.15
CA SER A 362 7.73 -16.27 -22.78
C SER A 362 7.18 -15.80 -21.43
N THR A 363 5.91 -16.11 -21.14
CA THR A 363 5.33 -15.85 -19.81
C THR A 363 6.12 -16.53 -18.69
N GLN A 364 6.64 -17.73 -18.94
CA GLN A 364 7.46 -18.45 -17.96
C GLN A 364 8.84 -17.79 -17.79
N ASP A 365 9.43 -17.25 -18.86
CA ASP A 365 10.65 -16.45 -18.78
C ASP A 365 10.42 -15.19 -17.94
N LEU A 366 9.28 -14.51 -18.13
CA LEU A 366 8.92 -13.34 -17.31
C LEU A 366 8.82 -13.72 -15.82
N ALA A 367 8.22 -14.89 -15.50
CA ALA A 367 8.17 -15.38 -14.13
C ALA A 367 9.55 -15.73 -13.56
N HIS A 368 10.43 -16.32 -14.36
CA HIS A 368 11.83 -16.55 -13.98
C HIS A 368 12.56 -15.23 -13.71
N LEU A 369 12.42 -14.23 -14.60
CA LEU A 369 13.02 -12.91 -14.45
C LEU A 369 12.59 -12.22 -13.15
N VAL A 370 11.29 -12.19 -12.86
CA VAL A 370 10.79 -11.58 -11.62
C VAL A 370 11.22 -12.35 -10.38
N GLU A 371 11.33 -13.67 -10.43
CA GLU A 371 11.92 -14.46 -9.33
C GLU A 371 13.37 -14.04 -9.05
N TYR A 372 14.17 -13.88 -10.10
CA TYR A 372 15.54 -13.40 -9.97
C TYR A 372 15.59 -12.01 -9.34
N LEU A 373 14.83 -11.04 -9.87
CA LEU A 373 14.81 -9.67 -9.33
C LEU A 373 14.29 -9.64 -7.87
N SER A 374 13.30 -10.45 -7.54
CA SER A 374 12.77 -10.58 -6.18
C SER A 374 13.79 -11.21 -5.21
N SER A 375 14.76 -11.98 -5.71
CA SER A 375 15.84 -12.57 -4.91
C SER A 375 16.99 -11.60 -4.63
N LEU A 376 17.09 -10.50 -5.40
CA LEU A 376 18.11 -9.46 -5.24
C LEU A 376 17.79 -8.60 -4.00
N LYS A 377 18.23 -9.08 -2.84
CA LYS A 377 18.03 -8.42 -1.55
C LYS A 377 19.37 -8.04 -0.95
N THR A 378 19.37 -7.02 -0.07
CA THR A 378 20.54 -6.69 0.74
C THR A 378 21.00 -7.95 1.46
N ALA A 379 22.27 -8.34 1.31
CA ALA A 379 22.84 -9.34 2.21
C ALA A 379 22.76 -8.74 3.62
N GLY A 380 21.97 -9.35 4.50
CA GLY A 380 21.79 -8.86 5.86
C GLY A 380 23.15 -8.61 6.50
N LYS A 381 23.46 -7.34 6.77
CA LYS A 381 24.53 -6.94 7.67
C LYS A 381 23.95 -6.71 9.04
#